data_AF-A0A087CSG1-F1
#
_entry.id   AF-A0A087CSG1-F1
#
_cell.length_a   1.000
_cell.length_b   1.000
_cell.length_c   1.000
_cell.angle_alpha   90.00
_cell.angle_beta   90.00
_cell.angle_gamma   90.00
#
_symmetry.space_group_name_H-M   'P 1'
#
loop_
_entity.id
_entity.type
_entity.pdbx_description
1 polymer ?
#
loop_
_entity_poly.entity_id
_entity_poly.type
_entity_poly.pdbx_seq_one_letter_code
_entity_poly.pdbx_strand_id
1 'polypeptide(L)' 'MSRNVKVVLNRKNVSRQLLHNRQLLDDVQEQVEGMAQVHPSIKVYRNEDGERGNVVATIPMQVERKHRGLMKDMLGKVRI' A
#
# COMPACT_ATOMS: atom_id res chain seq x y z
N MET A 1 29.55 -36.34 8.41
CA MET A 1 28.61 -35.27 8.81
C MET A 1 28.14 -34.55 7.57
N SER A 2 26.86 -34.68 7.20
CA SER A 2 26.30 -33.89 6.10
C SER A 2 26.20 -32.42 6.55
N ARG A 3 26.92 -31.52 5.89
CA ARG A 3 26.82 -30.08 6.17
C ARG A 3 25.62 -29.54 5.40
N ASN A 4 24.63 -29.04 6.13
CA ASN A 4 23.49 -28.37 5.52
C ASN A 4 23.94 -27.07 4.84
N VAL A 5 23.50 -26.86 3.62
CA VAL A 5 23.69 -25.59 2.91
C VAL A 5 22.64 -24.60 3.40
N LYS A 6 23.08 -23.50 4.04
CA LYS A 6 22.20 -22.40 4.44
C LYS A 6 22.19 -21.34 3.35
N VAL A 7 21.04 -21.14 2.72
CA VAL A 7 20.80 -20.04 1.79
C VAL A 7 19.94 -18.99 2.49
N VAL A 8 20.36 -17.73 2.42
CA VAL A 8 19.60 -16.58 2.93
C VAL A 8 19.27 -15.69 1.75
N LEU A 9 17.99 -15.34 1.61
CA LEU A 9 17.55 -14.46 0.53
C LEU A 9 18.17 -13.07 0.69
N ASN A 10 18.58 -12.47 -0.43
CA ASN A 10 19.10 -11.12 -0.44
C ASN A 10 17.98 -10.13 -0.13
N ARG A 11 18.01 -9.55 1.07
CA ARG A 11 16.99 -8.61 1.56
C ARG A 11 16.72 -7.44 0.61
N LYS A 12 17.76 -6.88 -0.04
CA LYS A 12 17.60 -5.74 -0.96
C LYS A 12 16.82 -6.15 -2.20
N ASN A 13 17.14 -7.30 -2.78
CA ASN A 13 16.44 -7.82 -3.95
C ASN A 13 14.99 -8.18 -3.63
N VAL A 14 14.77 -8.85 -2.49
CA VAL A 14 13.40 -9.19 -2.04
C VAL A 14 12.58 -7.93 -1.80
N SER A 15 13.14 -6.94 -1.10
CA SER A 15 12.45 -5.66 -0.85
C SER A 15 12.09 -4.96 -2.17
N ARG A 16 13.02 -4.92 -3.13
CA ARG A 16 12.75 -4.32 -4.44
C ARG A 16 11.66 -5.08 -5.19
N GLN A 17 11.70 -6.41 -5.22
CA GLN A 17 10.66 -7.22 -5.87
C GLN A 17 9.29 -6.98 -5.28
N LEU A 18 9.18 -6.89 -3.95
CA LEU A 18 7.91 -6.60 -3.28
C LEU A 18 7.41 -5.17 -3.60
N LEU A 19 8.29 -4.17 -3.56
CA LEU A 19 7.94 -2.77 -3.86
C LEU A 19 7.57 -2.52 -5.33
N HIS A 20 7.93 -3.42 -6.24
CA HIS A 20 7.55 -3.37 -7.67
C HIS A 20 6.59 -4.49 -8.07
N ASN A 21 6.01 -5.21 -7.11
CA ASN A 21 5.06 -6.25 -7.40
C ASN A 21 3.73 -5.62 -7.84
N ARG A 22 3.46 -5.66 -9.14
CA ARG A 22 2.24 -5.08 -9.71
C ARG A 22 0.97 -5.65 -9.10
N GLN A 23 0.91 -6.97 -8.92
CA GLN A 23 -0.27 -7.63 -8.37
C GLN A 23 -0.56 -7.15 -6.94
N LEU A 24 0.46 -7.12 -6.07
CA LEU A 24 0.27 -6.63 -4.70
C LEU A 24 -0.20 -5.18 -4.67
N LEU A 25 0.34 -4.35 -5.56
CA LEU A 25 -0.06 -2.96 -5.67
C LEU A 25 -1.47 -2.79 -6.26
N ASP A 26 -1.89 -3.68 -7.17
CA ASP A 26 -3.25 -3.74 -7.72
C ASP A 26 -4.25 -4.13 -6.62
N ASP A 27 -3.94 -5.16 -5.84
CA ASP A 27 -4.79 -5.64 -4.73
C ASP A 27 -4.94 -4.57 -3.64
N VAL A 28 -3.86 -3.84 -3.33
CA VAL A 28 -3.90 -2.70 -2.40
C VAL A 28 -4.72 -1.54 -2.98
N GLN A 29 -4.57 -1.26 -4.27
CA GLN A 29 -5.31 -0.19 -4.94
C GLN A 29 -6.81 -0.48 -4.93
N GLU A 30 -7.23 -1.69 -5.27
CA GLU A 30 -8.64 -2.11 -5.25
C GLU A 30 -9.25 -1.99 -3.85
N GLN A 31 -8.53 -2.45 -2.81
CA GLN A 31 -8.98 -2.32 -1.42
C GLN A 31 -9.18 -0.85 -1.03
N VAL A 32 -8.22 0.01 -1.35
CA VAL A 32 -8.26 1.44 -0.97
C VAL A 32 -9.32 2.19 -1.78
N GLU A 33 -9.49 1.89 -3.07
CA GLU A 33 -10.55 2.44 -3.91
C GLU A 33 -11.94 2.00 -3.43
N GLY A 34 -12.11 0.72 -3.08
CA GLY A 34 -13.36 0.22 -2.53
C GLY A 34 -13.74 0.92 -1.23
N MET A 35 -12.77 1.15 -0.34
CA MET A 35 -13.03 1.91 0.89
C MET A 35 -13.25 3.41 0.63
N ALA A 36 -12.57 4.00 -0.35
CA ALA A 36 -12.72 5.41 -0.70
C ALA A 36 -14.14 5.77 -1.18
N GLN A 37 -14.93 4.79 -1.65
CA GLN A 37 -16.34 4.98 -2.00
C GLN A 37 -17.19 5.52 -0.84
N VAL A 38 -16.74 5.37 0.41
CA VAL A 38 -17.43 5.92 1.58
C VAL A 38 -17.51 7.45 1.57
N HIS A 39 -16.60 8.14 0.86
CA HIS A 39 -16.60 9.61 0.82
C HIS A 39 -16.06 10.18 -0.50
N PRO A 40 -16.82 11.04 -1.21
CA PRO A 40 -16.47 11.49 -2.56
C PRO A 40 -15.21 12.39 -2.63
N SER A 41 -14.82 12.99 -1.51
CA SER A 41 -13.58 13.77 -1.43
C SER A 41 -12.32 12.93 -1.28
N ILE A 42 -12.42 11.61 -1.11
CA ILE A 42 -11.26 10.72 -1.11
C ILE A 42 -10.84 10.47 -2.56
N LYS A 43 -9.58 10.72 -2.86
CA LYS A 43 -8.97 10.41 -4.15
C LYS A 43 -7.86 9.41 -3.97
N VAL A 44 -7.90 8.34 -4.75
CA VAL A 44 -6.89 7.29 -4.76
C VAL A 44 -6.19 7.31 -6.11
N TYR A 45 -4.87 7.17 -6.11
CA TYR A 45 -4.08 7.09 -7.33
C TYR A 45 -2.80 6.29 -7.10
N ARG A 46 -2.26 5.76 -8.20
CA ARG A 46 -0.98 5.06 -8.19
C ARG A 46 0.16 6.05 -8.40
N ASN A 47 1.20 5.91 -7.58
CA ASN A 47 2.45 6.61 -7.76
C ASN A 47 3.55 5.59 -8.02
N GLU A 48 3.94 5.47 -9.28
CA GLU A 48 5.09 4.65 -9.69
C GLU A 48 6.32 5.54 -9.73
N ASP A 49 7.08 5.51 -8.63
CA ASP A 49 8.41 6.09 -8.58
C ASP A 49 9.41 5.05 -9.10
N GLY A 50 10.51 5.48 -9.72
CA GLY A 50 11.51 4.60 -10.32
C GLY A 50 12.11 3.58 -9.33
N GLU A 51 12.02 3.86 -8.03
CA GLU A 51 12.50 2.99 -6.95
C GLU A 51 11.40 2.22 -6.20
N ARG A 52 10.11 2.53 -6.40
CA ARG A 52 8.97 1.91 -5.70
C ARG A 52 7.61 2.25 -6.33
N GLY A 53 6.72 1.27 -6.37
CA GLY A 53 5.29 1.53 -6.57
C GLY A 53 4.60 1.79 -5.23
N ASN A 54 3.75 2.80 -5.17
CA ASN A 54 2.90 3.10 -4.02
C ASN A 54 1.47 3.38 -4.47
N VAL A 55 0.51 3.05 -3.61
CA VAL A 55 -0.87 3.54 -3.71
C VAL A 55 -1.02 4.71 -2.76
N VAL A 56 -1.44 5.85 -3.28
CA VAL A 56 -1.64 7.07 -2.51
C VAL A 56 -3.12 7.37 -2.45
N ALA A 57 -3.61 7.63 -1.25
CA ALA A 57 -4.97 8.11 -1.06
C ALA A 57 -4.92 9.45 -0.32
N THR A 58 -5.80 10.37 -0.71
CA THR A 58 -5.81 11.76 -0.25
C THR A 58 -7.22 12.22 0.04
N ILE A 59 -7.35 13.10 1.04
CA ILE A 59 -8.62 13.73 1.42
C ILE A 59 -8.33 15.16 1.91
N PRO A 60 -9.22 16.15 1.69
CA PRO A 60 -9.05 17.48 2.26
C PRO A 60 -9.00 17.43 3.79
N MET A 61 -8.06 18.15 4.39
CA MET A 61 -7.84 18.16 5.85
C MET A 61 -9.09 18.56 6.64
N GLN A 62 -9.90 19.48 6.11
CA GLN A 62 -11.14 19.91 6.73
C GLN A 62 -12.15 18.76 6.83
N VAL A 63 -12.22 17.93 5.79
CA VAL A 63 -13.08 16.74 5.75
C VAL A 63 -12.56 15.68 6.72
N GLU A 64 -11.24 15.41 6.71
CA GLU A 64 -10.64 14.43 7.63
C GLU A 64 -10.88 14.77 9.10
N ARG A 65 -10.75 16.05 9.48
CA ARG A 65 -11.05 16.51 10.85
C ARG A 65 -12.52 16.36 11.19
N LYS A 66 -13.43 16.64 10.25
CA LYS A 66 -14.88 16.48 10.45
C LYS A 66 -15.27 15.02 10.68
N HIS A 67 -14.61 14.10 9.97
CA HIS A 67 -14.86 12.66 10.08
C HIS A 67 -13.97 11.96 11.11
N ARG A 68 -13.24 12.70 11.95
CA ARG A 68 -12.44 12.21 13.09
C ARG A 68 -11.41 11.13 12.75
N GLY A 69 -10.72 11.24 11.61
CA GLY A 69 -9.67 10.27 11.26
C GLY A 69 -10.09 9.16 10.30
N LEU A 70 -11.09 9.43 9.45
CA LEU A 70 -11.61 8.49 8.44
C LEU A 70 -10.49 7.85 7.61
N MET A 71 -9.50 8.64 7.20
CA MET A 71 -8.37 8.17 6.42
C MET A 71 -7.51 7.18 7.19
N LYS A 72 -7.26 7.47 8.48
CA LYS A 72 -6.44 6.62 9.35
C LYS A 72 -7.12 5.27 9.60
N ASP A 73 -8.43 5.29 9.84
CA ASP A 73 -9.21 4.06 10.06
C ASP A 73 -9.34 3.23 8.79
N MET A 74 -9.44 3.88 7.63
CA MET A 74 -9.46 3.24 6.32
C MET A 74 -8.13 2.54 6.04
N LEU A 75 -7.01 3.26 6.12
CA LEU A 75 -5.69 2.72 5.80
C LEU A 75 -5.23 1.65 6.80
N GLY A 76 -5.69 1.69 8.05
CA GLY A 76 -5.41 0.65 9.04
C GLY A 76 -6.03 -0.72 8.73
N LYS A 77 -6.98 -0.80 7.78
CA LYS A 77 -7.66 -2.03 7.39
C LYS A 77 -7.07 -2.70 6.15
N VAL A 78 -6.18 -2.02 5.42
CA VAL A 78 -5.53 -2.55 4.22
C VAL A 78 -4.65 -3.74 4.59
N ARG A 79 -4.74 -4.82 3.82
CA ARG A 79 -3.93 -6.04 4.02
C ARG A 79 -3.12 -6.36 2.77
N ILE A 80 -1.89 -6.84 2.98
CA ILE A 80 -0.93 -7.32 1.97
C ILE A 80 -0.72 -8.81 2.19
#